data_AF-A0A538QV28-F1
#
_entry.id   AF-A0A538QV28-F1
#
_cell.length_a   1.000
_cell.length_b   1.000
_cell.length_c   1.000
_cell.angle_alpha   90.00
_cell.angle_beta   90.00
_cell.angle_gamma   90.00
#
_symmetry.space_group_name_H-M   'P 1'
#
loop_
_entity.id
_entity.type
_entity.pdbx_description
1 polymer ?
#
loop_
_entity_poly.entity_id
_entity_poly.type
_entity_poly.pdbx_seq_one_letter_code
_entity_poly.pdbx_strand_id
1 'polypeptide(L)'
;MPFQSRVVVEALQALERQLAVHRDPLAQVATALSVGHFAPALQAAEKLRDALAIVVSLYQRLYANVVPVDEMGSTVESVGELALRARRMVILTQLGRLRDLLREPKAGERARGWFVGDFASIDDVTAFFADQFAQINQIWVQYRQTHPGAAGISSTDRITLYRASVRVAQSALRELRNHPDLAYLLRAGLDAADWPDVLSACSEIVVALAVEVDVKSGRVPVVPVPPAQTPDATPPRKP
;
A
#
# COMPACT_ATOMS: atom_id res chain seq x y z
N MET A 1 21.65 -7.71 6.17
CA MET A 1 21.98 -7.10 4.86
C MET A 1 21.50 -5.66 4.88
N PRO A 2 22.18 -4.71 4.22
CA PRO A 2 21.70 -3.34 4.13
C PRO A 2 20.39 -3.27 3.34
N PHE A 3 19.47 -2.40 3.75
CA PHE A 3 18.21 -2.16 3.04
C PHE A 3 18.49 -1.49 1.69
N GLN A 4 17.94 -2.05 0.62
CA GLN A 4 18.14 -1.57 -0.76
C GLN A 4 16.93 -0.74 -1.21
N SER A 5 16.90 0.54 -0.85
CA SER A 5 15.74 1.43 -1.11
C SER A 5 15.32 1.45 -2.58
N ARG A 6 16.28 1.59 -3.49
CA ARG A 6 16.03 1.62 -4.94
C ARG A 6 15.36 0.35 -5.45
N VAL A 7 15.83 -0.81 -5.01
CA VAL A 7 15.25 -2.12 -5.36
C VAL A 7 13.80 -2.22 -4.88
N VAL A 8 13.52 -1.72 -3.67
CA VAL A 8 12.17 -1.71 -3.10
C VAL A 8 11.27 -0.73 -3.84
N VAL A 9 11.75 0.47 -4.18
CA VAL A 9 11.00 1.46 -4.98
C VAL A 9 10.65 0.91 -6.36
N GLU A 10 11.62 0.33 -7.07
CA GLU A 10 11.40 -0.28 -8.39
C GLU A 10 10.38 -1.42 -8.31
N ALA A 11 10.47 -2.27 -7.29
CA ALA A 11 9.52 -3.35 -7.07
C ALA A 11 8.10 -2.85 -6.72
N LEU A 12 7.99 -1.78 -5.91
CA LEU A 12 6.71 -1.13 -5.59
C LEU A 12 6.04 -0.55 -6.83
N GLN A 13 6.77 0.20 -7.66
CA GLN A 13 6.23 0.76 -8.90
C GLN A 13 5.86 -0.32 -9.91
N ALA A 14 6.68 -1.38 -10.03
CA ALA A 14 6.34 -2.52 -10.87
C ALA A 14 5.07 -3.22 -10.39
N LEU A 15 4.91 -3.39 -9.08
CA LEU A 15 3.73 -4.01 -8.48
C LEU A 15 2.47 -3.17 -8.73
N GLU A 16 2.52 -1.86 -8.49
CA GLU A 16 1.44 -0.92 -8.82
C GLU A 16 1.03 -1.02 -10.29
N ARG A 17 2.00 -0.96 -11.23
CA ARG A 17 1.72 -1.09 -12.67
C ARG A 17 1.05 -2.41 -13.01
N GLN A 18 1.53 -3.53 -12.47
CA GLN A 18 0.93 -4.83 -12.72
C GLN A 18 -0.51 -4.87 -12.18
N LEU A 19 -0.73 -4.44 -10.93
CA LEU A 19 -2.07 -4.43 -10.34
C LEU A 19 -3.04 -3.51 -11.10
N ALA A 20 -2.57 -2.37 -11.62
CA ALA A 20 -3.37 -1.47 -12.43
C ALA A 20 -3.80 -2.11 -13.76
N VAL A 21 -2.87 -2.75 -14.48
CA VAL A 21 -3.14 -3.44 -15.77
C VAL A 21 -4.15 -4.58 -15.59
N HIS A 22 -4.11 -5.27 -14.45
CA HIS A 22 -4.94 -6.45 -14.20
C HIS A 22 -6.23 -6.16 -13.43
N ARG A 23 -6.51 -4.89 -13.09
CA ARG A 23 -7.72 -4.49 -12.35
C ARG A 23 -9.01 -4.86 -13.10
N ASP A 24 -9.10 -4.53 -14.39
CA ASP A 24 -10.30 -4.79 -15.19
C ASP A 24 -10.50 -6.29 -15.46
N PRO A 25 -9.48 -7.06 -15.87
CA PRO A 25 -9.62 -8.52 -15.97
C PRO A 25 -10.02 -9.19 -14.65
N LEU A 26 -9.47 -8.75 -13.51
CA LEU A 26 -9.87 -9.26 -12.18
C LEU A 26 -11.34 -8.95 -11.86
N ALA A 27 -11.80 -7.74 -12.19
CA ALA A 27 -13.21 -7.36 -12.03
C ALA A 27 -14.12 -8.22 -12.92
N GLN A 28 -13.72 -8.46 -14.18
CA GLN A 28 -14.48 -9.33 -15.10
C GLN A 28 -14.57 -10.77 -14.58
N VAL A 29 -13.49 -11.35 -14.04
CA VAL A 29 -13.52 -12.66 -13.39
C VAL A 29 -14.50 -12.66 -12.22
N ALA A 30 -14.39 -11.68 -11.32
CA ALA A 30 -15.27 -11.59 -10.15
C ALA A 30 -16.74 -11.46 -10.54
N THR A 31 -17.05 -10.61 -11.53
CA THR A 31 -18.41 -10.43 -12.05
C THR A 31 -18.93 -11.70 -12.73
N ALA A 32 -18.14 -12.33 -13.60
CA ALA A 32 -18.52 -13.56 -14.29
C ALA A 32 -18.81 -14.70 -13.29
N LEU A 33 -17.99 -14.83 -12.25
CA LEU A 33 -18.22 -15.78 -11.17
C LEU A 33 -19.49 -15.46 -10.36
N SER A 34 -19.76 -14.18 -10.07
CA SER A 34 -20.96 -13.79 -9.31
C SER A 34 -22.28 -14.10 -10.02
N VAL A 35 -22.28 -14.23 -11.34
CA VAL A 35 -23.46 -14.58 -12.15
C VAL A 35 -23.41 -16.02 -12.71
N GLY A 36 -22.45 -16.84 -12.28
CA GLY A 36 -22.34 -18.25 -12.69
C GLY A 36 -21.83 -18.47 -14.11
N HIS A 37 -21.19 -17.48 -14.74
CA HIS A 37 -20.62 -17.58 -16.08
C HIS A 37 -19.18 -18.12 -16.06
N PHE A 38 -19.06 -19.44 -15.89
CA PHE A 38 -17.76 -20.10 -15.68
C PHE A 38 -16.81 -20.06 -16.88
N ALA A 39 -17.31 -20.20 -18.12
CA ALA A 39 -16.44 -20.18 -19.31
C ALA A 39 -15.78 -18.80 -19.55
N PRO A 40 -16.50 -17.66 -19.50
CA PRO A 40 -15.89 -16.34 -19.52
C PRO A 40 -14.94 -16.10 -18.33
N ALA A 41 -15.27 -16.60 -17.14
CA ALA A 41 -14.39 -16.49 -15.97
C ALA A 41 -13.07 -17.24 -16.18
N LEU A 42 -13.12 -18.44 -16.78
CA LEU A 42 -11.93 -19.25 -17.08
C LEU A 42 -11.04 -18.56 -18.12
N GLN A 43 -11.61 -18.04 -19.21
CA GLN A 43 -10.86 -17.33 -20.25
C GLN A 43 -10.17 -16.06 -19.70
N ALA A 44 -10.83 -15.33 -18.81
CA ALA A 44 -10.23 -14.18 -18.15
C ALA A 44 -9.17 -14.59 -17.10
N ALA A 45 -9.36 -15.72 -16.40
CA ALA A 45 -8.39 -16.27 -15.45
C ALA A 45 -7.10 -16.77 -16.14
N GLU A 46 -7.20 -17.36 -17.33
CA GLU A 46 -6.03 -17.77 -18.12
C GLU A 46 -5.14 -16.58 -18.49
N LYS A 47 -5.75 -15.44 -18.87
CA LYS A 47 -5.02 -14.19 -19.15
C LYS A 47 -4.33 -13.60 -17.91
N LEU A 48 -4.83 -13.93 -16.72
CA LEU A 48 -4.27 -13.48 -15.44
C LEU A 48 -3.13 -14.36 -14.93
N ARG A 49 -2.98 -15.60 -15.42
CA ARG A 49 -2.01 -16.55 -14.85
C ARG A 49 -0.57 -16.06 -14.92
N ASP A 50 -0.12 -15.64 -16.11
CA ASP A 50 1.27 -15.20 -16.31
C ASP A 50 1.54 -13.86 -15.59
N ALA A 51 0.52 -13.02 -15.51
CA ALA A 51 0.52 -11.78 -14.73
C ALA A 51 0.67 -12.02 -13.22
N LEU A 52 -0.04 -13.01 -12.68
CA LEU A 52 0.04 -13.37 -11.27
C LEU A 52 1.43 -13.89 -10.89
N ALA A 53 2.13 -14.58 -11.79
CA ALA A 53 3.51 -15.01 -11.56
C ALA A 53 4.47 -13.81 -11.34
N ILE A 54 4.30 -12.74 -12.13
CA ILE A 54 5.07 -11.49 -11.95
C ILE A 54 4.74 -10.85 -10.60
N VAL A 55 3.46 -10.76 -10.24
CA VAL A 55 3.01 -10.20 -8.95
C VAL A 55 3.59 -10.99 -7.78
N VAL A 56 3.59 -12.33 -7.84
CA VAL A 56 4.19 -13.20 -6.82
C VAL A 56 5.70 -12.95 -6.70
N SER A 57 6.42 -12.85 -7.81
CA SER A 57 7.85 -12.55 -7.80
C SER A 57 8.16 -11.18 -7.18
N LEU A 58 7.39 -10.16 -7.53
CA LEU A 58 7.51 -8.82 -6.93
C LEU A 58 7.19 -8.82 -5.44
N TYR A 59 6.16 -9.55 -5.02
CA TYR A 59 5.84 -9.75 -3.61
C TYR A 59 6.99 -10.40 -2.85
N GLN A 60 7.55 -11.49 -3.36
CA GLN A 60 8.69 -12.18 -2.74
C GLN A 60 9.92 -11.28 -2.64
N ARG A 61 10.20 -10.50 -3.68
CA ARG A 61 11.30 -9.52 -3.69
C ARG A 61 11.10 -8.44 -2.64
N LEU A 62 9.90 -7.87 -2.53
CA LEU A 62 9.57 -6.90 -1.48
C LEU A 62 9.70 -7.53 -0.09
N TYR A 63 9.13 -8.72 0.10
CA TYR A 63 9.15 -9.43 1.38
C TYR A 63 10.58 -9.66 1.87
N ALA A 64 11.46 -10.18 1.00
CA ALA A 64 12.85 -10.48 1.33
C ALA A 64 13.67 -9.24 1.69
N ASN A 65 13.32 -8.07 1.16
CA ASN A 65 14.04 -6.81 1.41
C ASN A 65 13.49 -6.02 2.59
N VAL A 66 12.20 -6.16 2.90
CA VAL A 66 11.50 -5.31 3.88
C VAL A 66 11.35 -6.02 5.22
N VAL A 67 10.78 -7.22 5.23
CA VAL A 67 10.38 -7.91 6.47
C VAL A 67 11.53 -8.20 7.43
N PRO A 68 12.76 -8.56 6.96
CA PRO A 68 13.87 -8.78 7.88
C PRO A 68 14.36 -7.54 8.63
N VAL A 69 13.98 -6.33 8.20
CA VAL A 69 14.55 -5.06 8.69
C VAL A 69 13.50 -4.03 9.11
N ASP A 70 12.20 -4.32 8.97
CA ASP A 70 11.12 -3.35 9.26
C ASP A 70 10.70 -3.28 10.73
N GLU A 71 11.16 -4.23 11.55
CA GLU A 71 10.85 -4.38 12.98
C GLU A 71 9.35 -4.58 13.30
N MET A 72 8.53 -4.98 12.31
CA MET A 72 7.08 -5.12 12.44
C MET A 72 6.60 -6.57 12.56
N GLY A 73 7.53 -7.50 12.80
CA GLY A 73 7.30 -8.94 12.86
C GLY A 73 7.32 -9.63 11.49
N SER A 74 7.52 -10.95 11.49
CA SER A 74 7.70 -11.75 10.26
C SER A 74 6.43 -12.02 9.46
N THR A 75 5.26 -11.91 10.10
CA THR A 75 3.97 -12.19 9.46
C THR A 75 3.52 -11.00 8.62
N VAL A 76 3.15 -11.24 7.37
CA VAL A 76 2.51 -10.27 6.46
C VAL A 76 1.22 -10.89 5.95
N GLU A 77 0.09 -10.24 6.19
CA GLU A 77 -1.23 -10.82 5.92
C GLU A 77 -1.83 -10.35 4.57
N SER A 78 -1.22 -9.34 3.94
CA SER A 78 -1.63 -8.87 2.60
C SER A 78 -0.53 -8.17 1.82
N VAL A 79 -0.68 -8.13 0.49
CA VAL A 79 0.14 -7.32 -0.42
C VAL A 79 0.06 -5.84 -0.06
N GLY A 80 -1.12 -5.37 0.34
CA GLY A 80 -1.32 -3.98 0.75
C GLY A 80 -0.58 -3.60 2.02
N GLU A 81 -0.51 -4.51 2.99
CA GLU A 81 0.35 -4.34 4.17
C GLU A 81 1.83 -4.31 3.78
N LEU A 82 2.30 -5.27 2.95
CA LEU A 82 3.70 -5.29 2.54
C LEU A 82 4.10 -3.98 1.86
N ALA A 83 3.22 -3.44 1.01
CA ALA A 83 3.43 -2.15 0.37
C ALA A 83 3.54 -0.99 1.38
N LEU A 84 2.68 -0.95 2.41
CA LEU A 84 2.78 0.05 3.48
C LEU A 84 4.13 -0.02 4.19
N ARG A 85 4.54 -1.22 4.60
CA ARG A 85 5.82 -1.42 5.29
C ARG A 85 7.01 -1.05 4.40
N ALA A 86 6.97 -1.44 3.13
CA ALA A 86 7.98 -1.10 2.14
C ALA A 86 8.13 0.41 1.95
N ARG A 87 7.00 1.12 1.77
CA ARG A 87 6.97 2.59 1.62
C ARG A 87 7.54 3.28 2.86
N ARG A 88 7.17 2.83 4.08
CA ARG A 88 7.75 3.31 5.33
C ARG A 88 9.28 3.15 5.34
N MET A 89 9.78 1.97 5.00
CA MET A 89 11.23 1.70 5.01
C MET A 89 11.99 2.57 4.01
N VAL A 90 11.45 2.78 2.80
CA VAL A 90 12.04 3.70 1.82
C VAL A 90 12.12 5.11 2.40
N ILE A 91 11.02 5.63 2.92
CA ILE A 91 10.96 7.00 3.46
C ILE A 91 11.96 7.17 4.61
N LEU A 92 11.95 6.28 5.61
CA LEU A 92 12.87 6.37 6.76
C LEU A 92 14.34 6.28 6.34
N THR A 93 14.66 5.40 5.38
CA THR A 93 16.03 5.26 4.85
C THR A 93 16.47 6.55 4.16
N GLN A 94 15.61 7.14 3.32
CA GLN A 94 15.95 8.36 2.61
C GLN A 94 16.02 9.59 3.52
N LEU A 95 15.19 9.66 4.56
CA LEU A 95 15.32 10.72 5.58
C LEU A 95 16.63 10.60 6.35
N GLY A 96 17.06 9.37 6.69
CA GLY A 96 18.38 9.12 7.27
C GLY A 96 19.51 9.59 6.35
N ARG A 97 19.44 9.23 5.05
CA ARG A 97 20.41 9.69 4.04
C ARG A 97 20.43 11.21 3.90
N LEU A 98 19.27 11.87 3.86
CA LEU A 98 19.18 13.33 3.82
C LEU A 98 19.80 13.94 5.07
N ARG A 99 19.53 13.40 6.26
CA ARG A 99 20.16 13.87 7.50
C ARG A 99 21.68 13.80 7.42
N ASP A 100 22.23 12.68 6.93
CA ASP A 100 23.68 12.53 6.77
C ASP A 100 24.27 13.53 5.78
N LEU A 101 23.60 13.74 4.63
CA LEU A 101 24.02 14.71 3.61
C LEU A 101 23.97 16.16 4.11
N LEU A 102 22.97 16.50 4.94
CA LEU A 102 22.77 17.84 5.48
C LEU A 102 23.58 18.12 6.74
N ARG A 103 24.29 17.12 7.29
CA ARG A 103 25.07 17.24 8.52
C ARG A 103 26.28 18.17 8.37
N GLU A 104 26.83 18.28 7.15
CA GLU A 104 27.95 19.18 6.90
C GLU A 104 27.50 20.66 6.99
N PRO A 105 28.23 21.55 7.68
CA PRO A 105 27.79 22.93 7.90
C PRO A 105 27.42 23.70 6.62
N LYS A 106 28.22 23.56 5.55
CA LYS A 106 27.95 24.21 4.26
C LYS A 106 26.70 23.65 3.57
N ALA A 107 26.49 22.35 3.68
CA ALA A 107 25.33 21.65 3.15
C ALA A 107 24.05 22.08 3.89
N GLY A 108 24.11 22.15 5.22
CA GLY A 108 23.03 22.66 6.07
C GLY A 108 22.72 24.14 5.85
N GLU A 109 23.73 24.99 5.66
CA GLU A 109 23.55 26.41 5.30
C GLU A 109 22.82 26.56 3.97
N ARG A 110 23.24 25.79 2.96
CA ARG A 110 22.60 25.78 1.64
C ARG A 110 21.14 25.33 1.71
N ALA A 111 20.84 24.31 2.52
CA ALA A 111 19.50 23.73 2.66
C ALA A 111 18.60 24.47 3.67
N ARG A 112 19.12 25.46 4.41
CA ARG A 112 18.38 26.14 5.49
C ARG A 112 17.03 26.70 5.03
N GLY A 113 16.98 27.26 3.82
CA GLY A 113 15.77 27.84 3.23
C GLY A 113 14.74 26.81 2.72
N TRP A 114 15.02 25.51 2.84
CA TRP A 114 14.11 24.43 2.44
C TRP A 114 13.15 24.03 3.56
N PHE A 115 13.49 24.38 4.80
CA PHE A 115 12.68 24.10 5.98
C PHE A 115 11.83 25.34 6.30
N VAL A 116 10.51 25.15 6.30
CA VAL A 116 9.51 26.21 6.45
C VAL A 116 8.39 25.72 7.37
N GLY A 117 7.62 26.68 7.90
CA GLY A 117 6.44 26.39 8.73
C GLY A 117 6.82 25.60 9.98
N ASP A 118 6.24 24.41 10.11
CA ASP A 118 6.44 23.53 11.27
C ASP A 118 7.79 22.79 11.23
N PHE A 119 8.53 22.85 10.11
CA PHE A 119 9.85 22.24 9.99
C PHE A 119 10.95 23.29 10.08
N ALA A 120 11.80 23.22 11.11
CA ALA A 120 13.00 24.04 11.23
C ALA A 120 14.25 23.30 10.72
N SER A 121 14.18 21.97 10.60
CA SER A 121 15.31 21.10 10.26
C SER A 121 14.85 19.75 9.70
N ILE A 122 15.80 18.95 9.22
CA ILE A 122 15.55 17.56 8.78
C ILE A 122 15.13 16.65 9.94
N ASP A 123 15.50 16.99 11.17
CA ASP A 123 15.13 16.23 12.36
C ASP A 123 13.64 16.41 12.68
N ASP A 124 13.10 17.61 12.47
CA ASP A 124 11.65 17.87 12.62
C ASP A 124 10.84 17.08 11.60
N VAL A 125 11.32 17.02 10.35
CA VAL A 125 10.71 16.20 9.29
C VAL A 125 10.74 14.71 9.66
N THR A 126 11.85 14.26 10.24
CA THR A 126 11.97 12.87 10.69
C THR A 126 11.01 12.57 11.85
N ALA A 127 10.92 13.47 12.83
CA ALA A 127 10.00 13.35 13.95
C ALA A 127 8.55 13.32 13.46
N PHE A 128 8.19 14.22 12.53
CA PHE A 128 6.90 14.22 11.87
C PHE A 128 6.57 12.85 11.26
N PHE A 129 7.48 12.28 10.44
CA PHE A 129 7.23 10.96 9.86
C PHE A 129 7.15 9.85 10.91
N ALA A 130 7.93 9.91 11.98
CA ALA A 130 7.84 8.94 13.07
C ALA A 130 6.44 8.95 13.71
N ASP A 131 5.91 10.14 14.01
CA ASP A 131 4.57 10.31 14.57
C ASP A 131 3.48 9.86 13.59
N GLN A 132 3.58 10.26 12.32
CA GLN A 132 2.64 9.86 11.28
C GLN A 132 2.65 8.34 11.07
N PHE A 133 3.81 7.69 11.04
CA PHE A 133 3.89 6.23 10.93
C PHE A 133 3.30 5.51 12.14
N ALA A 134 3.49 6.04 13.35
CA ALA A 134 2.87 5.49 14.55
C ALA A 134 1.33 5.52 14.44
N GLN A 135 0.76 6.66 14.04
CA GLN A 135 -0.68 6.82 13.84
C GLN A 135 -1.20 5.90 12.72
N ILE A 136 -0.53 5.88 11.57
CA ILE A 136 -0.91 5.06 10.41
C ILE A 136 -0.88 3.56 10.78
N ASN A 137 0.12 3.11 11.53
CA ASN A 137 0.22 1.72 11.95
C ASN A 137 -0.92 1.30 12.91
N GLN A 138 -1.32 2.18 13.82
CA GLN A 138 -2.43 1.91 14.75
C GLN A 138 -3.76 1.63 14.04
N ILE A 139 -3.98 2.20 12.84
CA ILE A 139 -5.22 2.01 12.07
C ILE A 139 -5.52 0.52 11.83
N TRP A 140 -4.51 -0.29 11.53
CA TRP A 140 -4.69 -1.63 10.99
C TRP A 140 -4.05 -2.75 11.79
N VAL A 141 -3.01 -2.47 12.59
CA VAL A 141 -2.27 -3.49 13.36
C VAL A 141 -3.18 -4.27 14.31
N GLN A 142 -4.15 -3.59 14.94
CA GLN A 142 -5.13 -4.21 15.85
C GLN A 142 -6.03 -5.28 15.19
N TYR A 143 -6.16 -5.26 13.87
CA TYR A 143 -7.00 -6.20 13.12
C TYR A 143 -6.21 -7.39 12.56
N ARG A 144 -4.89 -7.44 12.75
CA ARG A 144 -4.08 -8.61 12.37
C ARG A 144 -4.60 -9.87 13.06
N GLN A 145 -4.54 -10.99 12.36
CA GLN A 145 -4.93 -12.29 12.91
C GLN A 145 -4.08 -12.70 14.12
N THR A 146 -2.81 -12.28 14.14
CA THR A 146 -1.88 -12.55 15.25
C THR A 146 -2.15 -11.76 16.52
N HIS A 147 -2.98 -10.71 16.45
CA HIS A 147 -3.33 -9.94 17.64
C HIS A 147 -4.49 -10.60 18.40
N PRO A 148 -4.43 -10.68 19.74
CA PRO A 148 -5.55 -11.12 20.56
C PRO A 148 -6.75 -10.22 20.26
N GLY A 149 -7.72 -10.74 19.52
CA GLY A 149 -8.82 -9.92 19.02
C GLY A 149 -9.76 -9.47 20.12
N ALA A 150 -10.44 -8.34 19.89
CA ALA A 150 -11.58 -7.95 20.71
C ALA A 150 -12.63 -9.07 20.72
N ALA A 151 -13.13 -9.41 21.91
CA ALA A 151 -14.17 -10.42 22.08
C ALA A 151 -15.40 -10.06 21.22
N GLY A 152 -15.94 -11.03 20.47
CA GLY A 152 -17.19 -10.88 19.71
C GLY A 152 -17.05 -10.59 18.22
N ILE A 153 -15.84 -10.42 17.66
CA ILE A 153 -15.65 -10.27 16.20
C ILE A 153 -15.39 -11.64 15.55
N SER A 154 -16.17 -11.99 14.53
CA SER A 154 -15.96 -13.22 13.75
C SER A 154 -14.65 -13.16 12.94
N SER A 155 -14.10 -14.32 12.55
CA SER A 155 -12.88 -14.39 11.73
C SER A 155 -13.07 -13.67 10.37
N THR A 156 -14.22 -13.87 9.73
CA THR A 156 -14.56 -13.24 8.45
C THR A 156 -14.66 -11.71 8.55
N ASP A 157 -15.29 -11.21 9.62
CA ASP A 157 -15.39 -9.77 9.87
C ASP A 157 -14.01 -9.17 10.13
N ARG A 158 -13.15 -9.88 10.87
CA ARG A 158 -11.77 -9.45 11.11
C ARG A 158 -10.97 -9.31 9.82
N ILE A 159 -11.05 -10.29 8.91
CA ILE A 159 -10.36 -10.22 7.60
C ILE A 159 -10.86 -9.01 6.80
N THR A 160 -12.16 -8.74 6.84
CA THR A 160 -12.78 -7.61 6.14
C THR A 160 -12.32 -6.27 6.71
N LEU A 161 -12.35 -6.13 8.05
CA LEU A 161 -11.87 -4.94 8.77
C LEU A 161 -10.37 -4.71 8.58
N TYR A 162 -9.57 -5.77 8.63
CA TYR A 162 -8.13 -5.69 8.36
C TYR A 162 -7.86 -5.17 6.95
N ARG A 163 -8.51 -5.73 5.91
CA ARG A 163 -8.34 -5.26 4.53
C ARG A 163 -8.79 -3.80 4.39
N ALA A 164 -9.94 -3.43 4.96
CA ALA A 164 -10.43 -2.05 4.90
C ALA A 164 -9.48 -1.07 5.60
N SER A 165 -8.99 -1.40 6.80
CA SER A 165 -8.07 -0.56 7.56
C SER A 165 -6.70 -0.40 6.89
N VAL A 166 -6.16 -1.45 6.25
CA VAL A 166 -4.95 -1.35 5.42
C VAL A 166 -5.15 -0.34 4.28
N ARG A 167 -6.32 -0.30 3.64
CA ARG A 167 -6.61 0.71 2.59
C ARG A 167 -6.66 2.12 3.15
N VAL A 168 -7.30 2.30 4.31
CA VAL A 168 -7.35 3.59 5.01
C VAL A 168 -5.93 4.04 5.34
N ALA A 169 -5.08 3.16 5.86
CA ALA A 169 -3.68 3.44 6.15
C ALA A 169 -2.88 3.81 4.89
N GLN A 170 -3.11 3.13 3.75
CA GLN A 170 -2.47 3.50 2.47
C GLN A 170 -2.88 4.89 1.99
N SER A 171 -4.16 5.23 2.15
CA SER A 171 -4.65 6.56 1.83
C SER A 171 -4.04 7.60 2.75
N ALA A 172 -4.02 7.37 4.06
CA ALA A 172 -3.41 8.27 5.04
C ALA A 172 -1.93 8.54 4.73
N LEU A 173 -1.15 7.49 4.40
CA LEU A 173 0.24 7.65 3.98
C LEU A 173 0.39 8.50 2.71
N ARG A 174 -0.52 8.35 1.74
CA ARG A 174 -0.52 9.16 0.53
C ARG A 174 -0.85 10.62 0.82
N GLU A 175 -1.80 10.88 1.72
CA GLU A 175 -2.20 12.25 2.09
C GLU A 175 -1.06 13.05 2.72
N LEU A 176 -0.03 12.41 3.30
CA LEU A 176 1.15 13.12 3.80
C LEU A 176 1.82 13.97 2.72
N ARG A 177 1.74 13.57 1.44
CA ARG A 177 2.29 14.36 0.32
C ARG A 177 1.66 15.74 0.17
N ASN A 178 0.45 15.93 0.72
CA ASN A 178 -0.31 17.17 0.64
C ASN A 178 0.05 18.11 1.81
N HIS A 179 0.90 17.70 2.75
CA HIS A 179 1.40 18.59 3.79
C HIS A 179 2.25 19.70 3.16
N PRO A 180 1.92 20.99 3.35
CA PRO A 180 2.53 22.09 2.61
C PRO A 180 4.05 22.17 2.84
N ASP A 181 4.50 22.07 4.09
CA ASP A 181 5.93 22.18 4.42
C ASP A 181 6.75 21.01 3.88
N LEU A 182 6.17 19.80 3.86
CA LEU A 182 6.81 18.62 3.29
C LEU A 182 6.88 18.74 1.76
N ALA A 183 5.79 19.17 1.13
CA ALA A 183 5.75 19.38 -0.31
C ALA A 183 6.76 20.43 -0.76
N TYR A 184 6.92 21.52 0.00
CA TYR A 184 7.93 22.54 -0.26
C TYR A 184 9.35 21.99 -0.15
N LEU A 185 9.67 21.28 0.95
CA LEU A 185 10.98 20.64 1.14
C LEU A 185 11.32 19.67 -0.01
N LEU A 186 10.38 18.77 -0.35
CA LEU A 186 10.61 17.78 -1.40
C LEU A 186 10.79 18.44 -2.77
N ARG A 187 10.06 19.52 -3.05
CA ARG A 187 10.23 20.31 -4.27
C ARG A 187 11.60 20.98 -4.32
N ALA A 188 12.02 21.64 -3.24
CA ALA A 188 13.33 22.27 -3.17
C ALA A 188 14.48 21.27 -3.38
N GLY A 189 14.37 20.06 -2.81
CA GLY A 189 15.33 18.98 -3.01
C GLY A 189 15.33 18.41 -4.44
N LEU A 190 14.17 18.34 -5.10
CA LEU A 190 14.07 17.94 -6.51
C LEU A 190 14.64 19.00 -7.47
N ASP A 191 14.51 20.27 -7.13
CA ASP A 191 15.04 21.39 -7.94
C ASP A 191 16.57 21.56 -7.77
N ALA A 192 17.17 20.92 -6.76
CA ALA A 192 18.61 20.92 -6.51
C ALA A 192 19.39 19.97 -7.45
N ALA A 193 19.30 20.19 -8.76
CA ALA A 193 19.86 19.31 -9.80
C ALA A 193 21.39 19.14 -9.73
N ASP A 194 22.10 20.12 -9.16
CA ASP A 194 23.55 20.06 -8.92
C ASP A 194 23.91 19.24 -7.65
N TRP A 195 22.92 18.72 -6.93
CA TRP A 195 23.10 17.86 -5.77
C TRP A 195 22.38 16.50 -5.97
N PRO A 196 22.96 15.59 -6.76
CA PRO A 196 22.27 14.39 -7.24
C PRO A 196 21.83 13.44 -6.13
N ASP A 197 22.57 13.36 -5.02
CA ASP A 197 22.21 12.51 -3.88
C ASP A 197 20.95 13.01 -3.15
N VAL A 198 20.79 14.33 -2.99
CA VAL A 198 19.58 14.92 -2.41
C VAL A 198 18.41 14.75 -3.36
N LEU A 199 18.59 15.06 -4.64
CA LEU A 199 17.56 14.86 -5.67
C LEU A 199 17.08 13.40 -5.68
N SER A 200 18.01 12.44 -5.67
CA SER A 200 17.69 11.01 -5.62
C SER A 200 16.89 10.64 -4.37
N ALA A 201 17.30 11.13 -3.19
CA ALA A 201 16.59 10.83 -1.95
C ALA A 201 15.18 11.44 -1.92
N CYS A 202 15.02 12.70 -2.31
CA CYS A 202 13.71 13.36 -2.40
C CYS A 202 12.82 12.68 -3.45
N SER A 203 13.36 12.28 -4.60
CA SER A 203 12.63 11.55 -5.63
C SER A 203 12.12 10.19 -5.11
N GLU A 204 12.95 9.44 -4.39
CA GLU A 204 12.52 8.16 -3.82
C GLU A 204 11.43 8.33 -2.75
N ILE A 205 11.48 9.38 -1.93
CA ILE A 205 10.41 9.72 -0.98
C ILE A 205 9.11 10.05 -1.72
N VAL A 206 9.17 10.90 -2.75
CA VAL A 206 7.99 11.28 -3.56
C VAL A 206 7.35 10.04 -4.19
N VAL A 207 8.16 9.14 -4.78
CA VAL A 207 7.65 7.89 -5.35
C VAL A 207 7.01 7.03 -4.26
N ALA A 208 7.69 6.85 -3.12
CA ALA A 208 7.14 6.07 -2.01
C ALA A 208 5.82 6.65 -1.48
N LEU A 209 5.65 7.98 -1.47
CA LEU A 209 4.39 8.61 -1.08
C LEU A 209 3.28 8.44 -2.14
N ALA A 210 3.63 8.31 -3.42
CA ALA A 210 2.68 8.25 -4.52
C ALA A 210 2.12 6.85 -4.81
N VAL A 211 2.89 5.78 -4.55
CA VAL A 211 2.54 4.39 -4.90
C VAL A 211 1.16 3.95 -4.36
N GLU A 212 0.31 3.43 -5.25
CA GLU A 212 -1.01 2.86 -4.98
C GLU A 212 -1.04 1.35 -5.28
N VAL A 213 -1.06 0.53 -4.24
CA VAL A 213 -1.11 -0.94 -4.35
C VAL A 213 -2.52 -1.49 -4.10
N ASP A 214 -3.46 -0.65 -3.69
CA ASP A 214 -4.84 -1.10 -3.48
C ASP A 214 -5.60 -1.27 -4.80
N VAL A 215 -6.19 -2.45 -4.96
CA VAL A 215 -7.23 -2.67 -5.95
C VAL A 215 -8.52 -2.16 -5.31
N LYS A 216 -8.93 -0.92 -5.62
CA LYS A 216 -10.32 -0.51 -5.40
C LYS A 216 -11.20 -1.59 -6.01
N SER A 217 -11.78 -2.45 -5.17
CA SER A 217 -12.81 -3.36 -5.60
C SER A 217 -13.93 -2.44 -6.04
N GLY A 218 -14.16 -2.31 -7.35
CA GLY A 218 -15.39 -1.71 -7.84
C GLY A 218 -16.52 -2.38 -7.07
N ARG A 219 -17.45 -1.59 -6.51
CA ARG A 219 -18.64 -2.12 -5.83
C ARG A 219 -19.22 -3.20 -6.74
N VAL A 220 -19.14 -4.46 -6.34
CA VAL A 220 -19.93 -5.50 -6.98
C VAL A 220 -21.38 -5.11 -6.69
N PRO A 221 -22.23 -4.88 -7.70
CA PRO A 221 -23.63 -4.65 -7.47
C PRO A 221 -24.15 -5.82 -6.63
N VAL A 222 -24.71 -5.53 -5.45
CA VAL A 222 -25.45 -6.53 -4.70
C VAL A 222 -26.62 -6.91 -5.58
N VAL A 223 -26.52 -8.04 -6.29
CA VAL A 223 -27.66 -8.60 -7.00
C VAL A 223 -28.63 -9.07 -5.92
N PRO A 224 -29.88 -8.56 -5.88
CA PRO A 224 -30.87 -9.06 -4.95
C PRO A 224 -31.03 -10.55 -5.18
N VAL A 225 -30.86 -11.35 -4.12
CA VAL A 225 -31.22 -12.77 -4.14
C VAL A 225 -32.70 -12.84 -4.53
N PRO A 226 -33.07 -13.53 -5.63
CA PRO A 226 -34.47 -13.73 -5.97
C PRO A 226 -35.17 -14.39 -4.78
N PRO A 227 -36.37 -13.95 -4.39
CA PRO A 227 -37.10 -14.62 -3.32
C PRO A 227 -37.22 -16.11 -3.65
N ALA A 228 -36.92 -16.95 -2.66
CA ALA A 228 -37.05 -18.39 -2.78
C ALA A 228 -38.43 -18.72 -3.35
N GLN A 229 -38.45 -19.35 -4.54
CA GLN A 229 -39.69 -19.88 -5.09
C GLN A 229 -40.22 -20.88 -4.08
N THR A 230 -41.32 -20.51 -3.44
CA THR A 230 -42.06 -21.39 -2.55
C THR A 230 -42.50 -22.57 -3.41
N PRO A 231 -42.23 -23.83 -3.00
CA PRO A 231 -42.67 -24.99 -3.78
C PRO A 231 -44.19 -24.90 -3.96
N ASP A 232 -44.62 -24.90 -5.21
CA ASP A 232 -46.02 -24.94 -5.60
C ASP A 232 -46.63 -26.23 -5.04
N ALA A 233 -47.42 -26.07 -3.98
CA ALA A 233 -48.18 -27.15 -3.37
C ALA A 233 -49.42 -27.44 -4.24
N THR A 234 -49.20 -27.92 -5.47
CA THR A 234 -50.27 -28.51 -6.26
C THR A 234 -50.33 -30.01 -5.94
N PRO A 235 -51.37 -30.50 -5.24
CA PRO A 235 -51.49 -31.91 -4.93
C PRO A 235 -51.76 -32.73 -6.20
N PRO A 236 -51.24 -33.98 -6.28
CA PRO A 236 -51.43 -34.83 -7.44
C PRO A 236 -52.91 -35.18 -7.63
N ARG A 237 -53.43 -34.96 -8.84
CA ARG A 237 -54.73 -35.53 -9.26
C ARG A 237 -54.64 -37.05 -9.18
N LYS A 238 -55.51 -37.65 -8.37
CA LYS A 238 -55.74 -39.10 -8.36
C LYS A 238 -56.39 -39.55 -9.68
N PRO A 239 -56.12 -40.79 -10.11
CA PRO A 239 -56.55 -41.35 -11.39
C PRO A 239 -58.06 -41.49 -11.52
#